data_AF-A0A7C7QUI3-F1
#
_entry.id   AF-A0A7C7QUI3-F1
#
_cell.length_a   1.000
_cell.length_b   1.000
_cell.length_c   1.000
_cell.angle_alpha   90.00
_cell.angle_beta   90.00
_cell.angle_gamma   90.00
#
_symmetry.space_group_name_H-M   'P 1'
#
loop_
_entity.id
_entity.type
_entity.pdbx_description
1 polymer ?
#
loop_
_entity_poly.entity_id
_entity_poly.type
_entity_poly.pdbx_seq_one_letter_code
_entity_poly.pdbx_strand_id
1 'polypeptide(L)'
;MTTAVSFKNVCIMFGPRPIEALKMADAGGTRSEIQTATEHVLGVHDCSLDVEAGEILVLMGLSGSGKSTLLRAVNGLNPVARGQVVVHDGDWSCTLPGAAKADLRYLRQNCVSMVFQQFGLLPWRSVRENVGLGLELAGQNVAARTEAVDRQLALVGLSEWAERKVGELSGGMQQRVGLARAFVTDAPILLMDEPFSALDPLIRSKLQDELLDLQRDLKRTIIFVSHDLDEAFKIGNRIAILEGGRIVQIGTPRQIFSEPATDYVADFVSNMNPLGVLTARDVMLDTPTDVAQSPEITSEIIPATLPVTIPVEMPVKDILTRFAESPAPLAVEEGGTVIGTVTTDSVAARLGAAG
;
A
#
# COMPACT_ATOMS: atom_id res chain seq x y z
N MET A 1 11.45 -5.72 -14.99
CA MET A 1 10.73 -4.86 -14.03
C MET A 1 11.57 -3.61 -13.90
N THR A 2 10.93 -2.43 -13.92
CA THR A 2 11.62 -1.14 -13.91
C THR A 2 11.23 -0.44 -12.62
N THR A 3 12.21 -0.10 -11.79
CA THR A 3 11.99 0.58 -10.52
C THR A 3 11.53 2.02 -10.74
N ALA A 4 10.37 2.38 -10.17
CA ALA A 4 9.81 3.74 -10.24
C ALA A 4 10.35 4.64 -9.12
N VAL A 5 10.52 4.10 -7.91
CA VAL A 5 11.08 4.83 -6.76
C VAL A 5 12.06 3.92 -6.02
N SER A 6 13.27 4.42 -5.77
CA SER A 6 14.31 3.70 -5.02
C SER A 6 14.72 4.51 -3.80
N PHE A 7 14.61 3.90 -2.62
CA PHE A 7 15.13 4.43 -1.36
C PHE A 7 16.44 3.72 -1.04
N LYS A 8 17.53 4.47 -0.86
CA LYS A 8 18.87 3.95 -0.58
C LYS A 8 19.41 4.54 0.72
N ASN A 9 19.39 3.73 1.78
CA ASN A 9 19.90 4.06 3.12
C ASN A 9 19.34 5.38 3.68
N VAL A 10 18.06 5.65 3.42
CA VAL A 10 17.44 6.94 3.69
C VAL A 10 17.31 7.15 5.19
N CYS A 11 17.93 8.23 5.67
CA CYS A 11 17.83 8.71 7.04
C CYS A 11 17.28 10.13 7.06
N ILE A 12 16.25 10.38 7.85
CA ILE A 12 15.65 11.71 8.04
C ILE A 12 15.68 12.01 9.53
N MET A 13 16.34 13.12 9.86
CA MET A 13 16.49 13.63 11.21
C MET A 13 16.00 15.07 11.23
N PHE A 14 15.07 15.39 12.13
CA PHE A 14 14.61 16.76 12.32
C PHE A 14 15.41 17.42 13.43
N GLY A 15 16.03 18.55 13.11
CA GLY A 15 16.91 19.29 14.00
C GLY A 15 18.17 19.77 13.26
N PRO A 16 18.87 20.78 13.80
CA PRO A 16 20.06 21.35 13.16
C PRO A 16 21.29 20.47 13.36
N ARG A 17 22.05 20.21 12.27
CA ARG A 17 23.33 19.47 12.29
C ARG A 17 23.20 18.05 12.89
N PRO A 18 22.51 17.13 12.21
CA PRO A 18 22.11 15.83 12.75
C PRO A 18 23.25 14.79 12.89
N ILE A 19 24.52 15.18 12.84
CA ILE A 19 25.66 14.25 12.76
C ILE A 19 25.73 13.36 14.01
N GLU A 20 25.61 13.94 15.20
CA GLU A 20 25.65 13.18 16.47
C GLU A 20 24.42 12.29 16.64
N ALA A 21 23.24 12.82 16.32
CA ALA A 21 21.99 12.06 16.35
C ALA A 21 22.01 10.87 15.37
N LEU A 22 22.63 11.03 14.19
CA LEU A 22 22.81 9.93 13.23
C LEU A 22 23.73 8.84 13.79
N LYS A 23 24.84 9.21 14.44
CA LYS A 23 25.74 8.24 15.09
C LYS A 23 25.04 7.45 16.20
N MET A 24 24.22 8.11 17.01
CA MET A 24 23.42 7.43 18.02
C MET A 24 22.40 6.48 17.39
N ALA A 25 21.78 6.89 16.30
CA ALA A 25 20.84 6.04 15.57
C ALA A 25 21.53 4.85 14.88
N ASP A 26 22.77 5.01 14.41
CA ASP A 26 23.63 3.93 13.87
C ASP A 26 23.98 2.91 14.96
N ALA A 27 24.19 3.38 16.19
CA ALA A 27 24.45 2.54 17.36
C ALA A 27 23.20 1.83 17.90
N GLY A 28 22.05 1.92 17.21
CA GLY A 28 20.80 1.29 17.61
C GLY A 28 19.99 2.08 18.65
N GLY A 29 20.36 3.33 18.92
CA GLY A 29 19.62 4.19 19.85
C GLY A 29 18.14 4.34 19.47
N THR A 30 17.28 4.32 20.47
CA THR A 30 15.85 4.56 20.32
C THR A 30 15.56 6.04 20.07
N ARG A 31 14.36 6.33 19.57
CA ARG A 31 13.92 7.71 19.33
C ARG A 31 13.97 8.57 20.59
N SER A 32 13.53 8.02 21.72
CA SER A 32 13.48 8.73 23.00
C SER A 32 14.88 9.09 23.50
N GLU A 33 15.82 8.14 23.39
CA GLU A 33 17.21 8.34 23.78
C GLU A 33 17.89 9.40 22.91
N ILE A 34 17.71 9.32 21.58
CA ILE A 34 18.26 10.31 20.65
C ILE A 34 17.69 11.69 20.94
N GLN A 35 16.37 11.79 21.14
CA GLN A 35 15.71 13.06 21.42
C GLN A 35 16.18 13.67 22.73
N THR A 36 16.33 12.86 23.78
CA THR A 36 16.77 13.34 25.10
C THR A 36 18.23 13.78 25.08
N ALA A 37 19.09 13.05 24.35
CA ALA A 37 20.52 13.35 24.31
C ALA A 37 20.89 14.48 23.34
N THR A 38 20.13 14.66 22.25
CA THR A 38 20.52 15.54 21.13
C THR A 38 19.47 16.58 20.76
N GLU A 39 18.28 16.55 21.36
CA GLU A 39 17.11 17.38 20.98
C GLU A 39 16.61 17.15 19.54
N HIS A 40 17.15 16.14 18.83
CA HIS A 40 16.72 15.79 17.48
C HIS A 40 15.57 14.78 17.50
N VAL A 41 14.67 14.90 16.53
CA VAL A 41 13.61 13.91 16.32
C VAL A 41 13.98 12.99 15.17
N LEU A 42 14.11 11.70 15.47
CA LEU A 42 14.35 10.66 14.46
C LEU A 42 13.07 10.43 13.64
N GLY A 43 13.11 10.81 12.36
CA GLY A 43 12.04 10.54 11.40
C GLY A 43 12.11 9.11 10.89
N VAL A 44 13.14 8.83 10.10
CA VAL A 44 13.47 7.49 9.61
C VAL A 44 14.97 7.25 9.63
N HIS A 45 15.39 6.00 9.65
CA HIS A 45 16.79 5.61 9.67
C HIS A 45 17.06 4.34 8.87
N ASP A 46 18.02 4.46 7.97
CA ASP A 46 18.56 3.40 7.12
C ASP A 46 17.46 2.63 6.35
N CYS A 47 16.44 3.35 5.90
CA CYS A 47 15.37 2.76 5.11
C CYS A 47 15.85 2.56 3.67
N SER A 48 15.90 1.29 3.24
CA SER A 48 16.20 0.91 1.86
C SER A 48 15.10 0.02 1.31
N LEU A 49 14.51 0.42 0.17
CA LEU A 49 13.48 -0.35 -0.52
C LEU A 49 13.31 0.17 -1.95
N ASP A 50 12.90 -0.71 -2.85
CA ASP A 50 12.56 -0.37 -4.23
C ASP A 50 11.06 -0.60 -4.47
N VAL A 51 10.45 0.34 -5.18
CA VAL A 51 9.05 0.31 -5.64
C VAL A 51 9.05 0.17 -7.14
N GLU A 52 8.50 -0.93 -7.63
CA GLU A 52 8.44 -1.24 -9.04
C GLU A 52 7.32 -0.47 -9.75
N ALA A 53 7.50 -0.19 -11.04
CA ALA A 53 6.49 0.48 -11.83
C ALA A 53 5.18 -0.33 -11.87
N GLY A 54 4.07 0.35 -11.53
CA GLY A 54 2.75 -0.27 -11.44
C GLY A 54 2.49 -1.05 -10.16
N GLU A 55 3.41 -1.03 -9.19
CA GLU A 55 3.23 -1.65 -7.88
C GLU A 55 2.42 -0.74 -6.94
N ILE A 56 1.58 -1.34 -6.09
CA ILE A 56 1.03 -0.71 -4.89
C ILE A 56 1.85 -1.18 -3.69
N LEU A 57 2.72 -0.30 -3.19
CA LEU A 57 3.44 -0.48 -1.94
C LEU A 57 2.69 0.21 -0.81
N VAL A 58 2.37 -0.54 0.24
CA VAL A 58 1.76 0.01 1.46
C VAL A 58 2.82 0.16 2.56
N LEU A 59 3.01 1.38 3.05
CA LEU A 59 3.78 1.68 4.26
C LEU A 59 2.86 1.56 5.48
N MET A 60 3.18 0.64 6.37
CA MET A 60 2.40 0.29 7.57
C MET A 60 3.18 0.57 8.86
N GLY A 61 2.47 0.63 9.98
CA GLY A 61 3.05 0.78 11.33
C GLY A 61 2.30 1.79 12.20
N LEU A 62 2.65 1.86 13.48
CA LEU A 62 1.98 2.75 14.45
C LEU A 62 2.13 4.24 14.10
N SER A 63 1.28 5.08 14.71
CA SER A 63 1.42 6.54 14.63
C SER A 63 2.82 6.97 15.03
N GLY A 64 3.38 7.91 14.27
CA GLY A 64 4.73 8.39 14.44
C GLY A 64 5.82 7.50 13.83
N SER A 65 5.59 6.24 13.41
CA SER A 65 6.65 5.31 12.98
C SER A 65 7.52 5.74 11.77
N GLY A 66 7.20 6.86 11.12
CA GLY A 66 8.02 7.47 10.06
C GLY A 66 7.45 7.30 8.64
N LYS A 67 6.28 6.68 8.48
CA LYS A 67 5.62 6.41 7.19
C LYS A 67 5.44 7.66 6.33
N SER A 68 4.69 8.64 6.84
CA SER A 68 4.46 9.93 6.17
C SER A 68 5.77 10.69 5.94
N THR A 69 6.75 10.51 6.84
CA THR A 69 8.07 11.13 6.72
C THR A 69 8.84 10.57 5.52
N LEU A 70 8.83 9.25 5.35
CA LEU A 70 9.44 8.54 4.23
C LEU A 70 8.72 8.86 2.91
N LEU A 71 7.38 8.84 2.91
CA LEU A 71 6.56 9.18 1.74
C LEU A 71 6.87 10.58 1.22
N ARG A 72 6.94 11.58 2.11
CA ARG A 72 7.24 12.98 1.79
C ARG A 72 8.66 13.18 1.26
N ALA A 73 9.58 12.25 1.51
CA ALA A 73 10.94 12.29 0.96
C ALA A 73 10.94 12.09 -0.56
N VAL A 74 10.01 11.29 -1.10
CA VAL A 74 9.85 11.07 -2.54
C VAL A 74 9.53 12.36 -3.28
N ASN A 75 8.72 13.23 -2.67
CA ASN A 75 8.38 14.55 -3.21
C ASN A 75 9.38 15.66 -2.80
N GLY A 76 10.48 15.30 -2.12
CA GLY A 76 11.46 16.25 -1.60
C GLY A 76 10.90 17.27 -0.62
N LEU A 77 9.80 16.94 0.08
CA LEU A 77 9.20 17.81 1.10
C LEU A 77 9.90 17.68 2.45
N ASN A 78 10.47 16.50 2.73
CA ASN A 78 11.32 16.28 3.89
C ASN A 78 12.79 16.17 3.45
N PRO A 79 13.71 16.88 4.11
CA PRO A 79 15.13 16.79 3.79
C PRO A 79 15.70 15.46 4.26
N VAL A 80 16.37 14.75 3.35
CA VAL A 80 17.12 13.53 3.66
C VAL A 80 18.49 13.92 4.23
N ALA A 81 18.80 13.44 5.43
CA ALA A 81 20.04 13.74 6.14
C ALA A 81 21.20 12.82 5.69
N ARG A 82 20.90 11.57 5.33
CA ARG A 82 21.84 10.59 4.78
C ARG A 82 21.11 9.65 3.83
N GLY A 83 21.81 9.16 2.81
CA GLY A 83 21.22 8.33 1.77
C GLY A 83 20.54 9.16 0.68
N GLN A 84 19.75 8.50 -0.15
CA GLN A 84 19.07 9.16 -1.27
C GLN A 84 17.77 8.45 -1.67
N VAL A 85 16.85 9.23 -2.23
CA VAL A 85 15.64 8.77 -2.92
C VAL A 85 15.78 9.09 -4.40
N VAL A 86 15.59 8.11 -5.25
CA VAL A 86 15.63 8.28 -6.71
C VAL A 86 14.24 8.02 -7.26
N VAL A 87 13.70 8.95 -8.03
CA VAL A 87 12.43 8.80 -8.76
C VAL A 87 12.72 8.70 -10.24
N HIS A 88 12.13 7.72 -10.91
CA HIS A 88 12.31 7.44 -12.33
C HIS A 88 11.04 7.76 -13.13
N ASP A 89 11.23 8.32 -14.33
CA ASP A 89 10.19 8.57 -15.33
C ASP A 89 10.77 8.29 -16.72
N GLY A 90 10.62 7.04 -17.21
CA GLY A 90 11.30 6.58 -18.42
C GLY A 90 12.84 6.67 -18.29
N ASP A 91 13.47 7.39 -19.20
CA ASP A 91 14.94 7.62 -19.19
C ASP A 91 15.35 8.76 -18.23
N TRP A 92 14.39 9.53 -17.71
CA TRP A 92 14.65 10.61 -16.77
C TRP A 92 14.67 10.10 -15.33
N SER A 93 15.49 10.71 -14.49
CA SER A 93 15.46 10.47 -13.05
C SER A 93 15.81 11.71 -12.23
N CYS A 94 15.30 11.75 -11.00
CA CYS A 94 15.59 12.79 -10.03
C CYS A 94 16.05 12.18 -8.71
N THR A 95 17.22 12.61 -8.24
CA THR A 95 17.83 12.14 -6.99
C THR A 95 17.72 13.19 -5.89
N LEU A 96 17.21 12.77 -4.74
CA LEU A 96 16.99 13.58 -3.55
C LEU A 96 17.82 13.02 -2.40
N PRO A 97 18.56 13.84 -1.63
CA PRO A 97 18.68 15.29 -1.76
C PRO A 97 19.64 15.67 -2.90
N GLY A 98 19.58 16.93 -3.38
CA GLY A 98 20.54 17.49 -4.34
C GLY A 98 20.00 17.78 -5.74
N ALA A 99 18.75 17.41 -6.04
CA ALA A 99 18.09 17.75 -7.30
C ALA A 99 18.07 19.26 -7.59
N ALA A 100 18.27 19.64 -8.86
CA ALA A 100 18.14 21.02 -9.27
C ALA A 100 16.69 21.50 -9.17
N LYS A 101 16.48 22.83 -9.07
CA LYS A 101 15.13 23.42 -8.98
C LYS A 101 14.25 23.08 -10.18
N ALA A 102 14.84 22.90 -11.36
CA ALA A 102 14.13 22.49 -12.57
C ALA A 102 13.63 21.04 -12.47
N ASP A 103 14.49 20.12 -12.02
CA ASP A 103 14.15 18.70 -11.85
C ASP A 103 13.07 18.51 -10.77
N LEU A 104 13.19 19.24 -9.64
CA LEU A 104 12.15 19.25 -8.60
C LEU A 104 10.80 19.76 -9.11
N ARG A 105 10.81 20.73 -10.03
CA ARG A 105 9.58 21.25 -10.63
C ARG A 105 8.98 20.23 -11.58
N TYR A 106 9.79 19.61 -12.44
CA TYR A 106 9.34 18.56 -13.35
C TYR A 106 8.75 17.38 -12.58
N LEU A 107 9.46 16.91 -11.54
CA LEU A 107 9.00 15.85 -10.62
C LEU A 107 7.58 16.12 -10.12
N ARG A 108 7.35 17.33 -9.59
CA ARG A 108 6.08 17.75 -8.96
C ARG A 108 4.95 18.05 -9.93
N GLN A 109 5.27 18.36 -11.18
CA GLN A 109 4.28 18.69 -12.21
C GLN A 109 3.86 17.47 -13.01
N ASN A 110 4.77 16.52 -13.25
CA ASN A 110 4.55 15.45 -14.22
C ASN A 110 4.68 14.04 -13.64
N CYS A 111 5.52 13.83 -12.62
CA CYS A 111 5.86 12.47 -12.16
C CYS A 111 5.08 12.04 -10.92
N VAL A 112 4.94 12.94 -9.93
CA VAL A 112 4.34 12.60 -8.64
C VAL A 112 3.09 13.44 -8.37
N SER A 113 2.06 12.79 -7.83
CA SER A 113 0.90 13.45 -7.26
C SER A 113 0.70 13.00 -5.82
N MET A 114 0.31 13.92 -4.93
CA MET A 114 0.28 13.64 -3.49
C MET A 114 -1.08 13.94 -2.86
N VAL A 115 -1.61 12.96 -2.12
CA VAL A 115 -2.73 13.12 -1.20
C VAL A 115 -2.18 13.23 0.22
N PHE A 116 -2.46 14.34 0.88
CA PHE A 116 -2.03 14.61 2.26
C PHE A 116 -3.13 14.17 3.25
N GLN A 117 -2.70 13.71 4.43
CA GLN A 117 -3.60 13.38 5.55
C GLN A 117 -4.48 14.58 5.96
N GLN A 118 -3.87 15.77 6.08
CA GLN A 118 -4.59 17.03 6.09
C GLN A 118 -4.68 17.54 4.66
N PHE A 119 -5.87 17.54 4.09
CA PHE A 119 -6.14 17.60 2.64
C PHE A 119 -5.46 18.75 1.87
N GLY A 120 -4.93 19.77 2.54
CA GLY A 120 -4.14 20.84 1.93
C GLY A 120 -4.95 21.59 0.88
N LEU A 121 -6.26 21.69 1.08
CA LEU A 121 -7.15 22.42 0.18
C LEU A 121 -7.03 23.92 0.45
N LEU A 122 -7.13 24.71 -0.61
CA LEU A 122 -7.06 26.15 -0.56
C LEU A 122 -8.45 26.71 -0.21
N PRO A 123 -8.67 27.28 0.99
CA PRO A 123 -10.00 27.65 1.49
C PRO A 123 -10.68 28.75 0.68
N TRP A 124 -9.90 29.61 0.03
CA TRP A 124 -10.39 30.69 -0.83
C TRP A 124 -10.73 30.23 -2.26
N ARG A 125 -10.44 28.98 -2.63
CA ARG A 125 -10.75 28.41 -3.95
C ARG A 125 -11.97 27.48 -3.86
N SER A 126 -12.71 27.37 -4.96
CA SER A 126 -13.81 26.39 -5.10
C SER A 126 -13.27 24.96 -5.14
N VAL A 127 -14.18 23.99 -5.04
CA VAL A 127 -13.85 22.57 -5.20
C VAL A 127 -13.20 22.32 -6.57
N ARG A 128 -13.79 22.84 -7.65
CA ARG A 128 -13.26 22.75 -9.02
C ARG A 128 -11.85 23.35 -9.14
N GLU A 129 -11.66 24.54 -8.59
CA GLU A 129 -10.37 25.24 -8.61
C GLU A 129 -9.29 24.51 -7.79
N ASN A 130 -9.69 23.80 -6.73
CA ASN A 130 -8.78 22.95 -5.95
C ASN A 130 -8.38 21.71 -6.75
N VAL A 131 -9.35 21.00 -7.36
CA VAL A 131 -9.06 19.82 -8.18
C VAL A 131 -8.18 20.19 -9.36
N GLY A 132 -8.52 21.24 -10.12
CA GLY A 132 -7.77 21.67 -11.31
C GLY A 132 -6.44 22.38 -11.04
N LEU A 133 -6.03 22.58 -9.79
CA LEU A 133 -4.85 23.38 -9.43
C LEU A 133 -3.56 22.82 -10.05
N GLY A 134 -3.36 21.50 -10.02
CA GLY A 134 -2.15 20.89 -10.60
C GLY A 134 -2.03 21.15 -12.09
N LEU A 135 -3.15 21.01 -12.81
CA LEU A 135 -3.24 21.25 -14.25
C LEU A 135 -3.09 22.74 -14.62
N GLU A 136 -3.62 23.64 -13.80
CA GLU A 136 -3.39 25.09 -13.92
C GLU A 136 -1.91 25.43 -13.82
N LEU A 137 -1.22 24.89 -12.81
CA LEU A 137 0.20 25.13 -12.59
C LEU A 137 1.10 24.46 -13.64
N ALA A 138 0.62 23.39 -14.28
CA ALA A 138 1.25 22.77 -15.45
C ALA A 138 0.98 23.53 -16.76
N GLY A 139 0.16 24.59 -16.74
CA GLY A 139 -0.12 25.42 -17.91
C GLY A 139 -1.10 24.79 -18.91
N GLN A 140 -1.90 23.81 -18.50
CA GLN A 140 -2.88 23.19 -19.38
C GLN A 140 -3.99 24.18 -19.77
N ASN A 141 -4.51 24.05 -21.00
CA ASN A 141 -5.57 24.91 -21.47
C ASN A 141 -6.86 24.74 -20.65
N VAL A 142 -7.69 25.79 -20.62
CA VAL A 142 -8.88 25.83 -19.76
C VAL A 142 -9.89 24.74 -20.12
N ALA A 143 -10.12 24.48 -21.42
CA ALA A 143 -11.11 23.51 -21.87
C ALA A 143 -10.78 22.07 -21.44
N ALA A 144 -9.56 21.61 -21.72
CA ALA A 144 -9.10 20.27 -21.35
C ALA A 144 -9.02 20.11 -19.83
N ARG A 145 -8.60 21.17 -19.10
CA ARG A 145 -8.62 21.18 -17.65
C ARG A 145 -10.04 21.02 -17.09
N THR A 146 -11.00 21.78 -17.61
CA THR A 146 -12.39 21.71 -17.14
C THR A 146 -12.96 20.30 -17.35
N GLU A 147 -12.75 19.72 -18.53
CA GLU A 147 -13.21 18.37 -18.84
C GLU A 147 -12.58 17.32 -17.92
N ALA A 148 -11.26 17.38 -17.70
CA ALA A 148 -10.57 16.47 -16.78
C ALA A 148 -11.10 16.61 -15.35
N VAL A 149 -11.29 17.84 -14.87
CA VAL A 149 -11.82 18.10 -13.53
C VAL A 149 -13.25 17.57 -13.38
N ASP A 150 -14.11 17.78 -14.38
CA ASP A 150 -15.49 17.28 -14.35
C ASP A 150 -15.57 15.75 -14.26
N ARG A 151 -14.72 15.04 -15.01
CA ARG A 151 -14.62 13.58 -14.92
C ARG A 151 -14.23 13.13 -13.51
N GLN A 152 -13.22 13.76 -12.91
CA GLN A 152 -12.76 13.38 -11.57
C GLN A 152 -13.75 13.77 -10.48
N LEU A 153 -14.46 14.89 -10.61
CA LEU A 153 -15.53 15.27 -9.69
C LEU A 153 -16.73 14.32 -9.76
N ALA A 154 -17.06 13.81 -10.94
CA ALA A 154 -18.09 12.79 -11.10
C ALA A 154 -17.69 11.48 -10.42
N LEU A 155 -16.43 11.06 -10.60
CA LEU A 155 -15.88 9.85 -9.98
C LEU A 155 -16.04 9.87 -8.45
N VAL A 156 -15.65 10.97 -7.82
CA VAL A 156 -15.74 11.12 -6.36
C VAL A 156 -17.13 11.58 -5.88
N GLY A 157 -18.11 11.74 -6.78
CA GLY A 157 -19.48 12.13 -6.45
C GLY A 157 -19.60 13.53 -5.85
N LEU A 158 -18.87 14.51 -6.41
CA LEU A 158 -18.85 15.91 -5.98
C LEU A 158 -19.21 16.91 -7.10
N SER A 159 -19.74 16.46 -8.24
CA SER A 159 -20.10 17.35 -9.36
C SER A 159 -21.02 18.51 -8.97
N GLU A 160 -22.02 18.26 -8.13
CA GLU A 160 -22.96 19.30 -7.64
C GLU A 160 -22.32 20.32 -6.69
N TRP A 161 -21.14 19.98 -6.14
CA TRP A 161 -20.39 20.81 -5.19
C TRP A 161 -19.23 21.56 -5.85
N ALA A 162 -19.06 21.43 -7.18
CA ALA A 162 -17.91 21.93 -7.91
C ALA A 162 -17.62 23.43 -7.66
N GLU A 163 -18.67 24.25 -7.57
CA GLU A 163 -18.55 25.70 -7.40
C GLU A 163 -18.55 26.16 -5.93
N ARG A 164 -18.77 25.25 -4.98
CA ARG A 164 -18.74 25.54 -3.55
C ARG A 164 -17.32 25.76 -3.04
N LYS A 165 -17.17 26.54 -1.97
CA LYS A 165 -15.88 26.72 -1.29
C LYS A 165 -15.62 25.55 -0.37
N VAL A 166 -14.36 25.16 -0.21
CA VAL A 166 -14.00 23.93 0.53
C VAL A 166 -14.40 23.95 2.01
N GLY A 167 -14.53 25.13 2.61
CA GLY A 167 -15.03 25.30 3.98
C GLY A 167 -16.52 24.99 4.16
N GLU A 168 -17.29 24.86 3.07
CA GLU A 168 -18.70 24.48 3.08
C GLU A 168 -18.90 22.96 3.03
N LEU A 169 -17.82 22.17 2.87
CA LEU A 169 -17.86 20.72 2.76
C LEU A 169 -17.51 20.04 4.09
N SER A 170 -18.09 18.85 4.32
CA SER A 170 -17.70 17.98 5.43
C SER A 170 -16.27 17.45 5.26
N GLY A 171 -15.66 16.95 6.34
CA GLY A 171 -14.31 16.38 6.29
C GLY A 171 -14.13 15.28 5.23
N GLY A 172 -15.06 14.32 5.17
CA GLY A 172 -15.02 13.25 4.16
C GLY A 172 -15.24 13.75 2.73
N MET A 173 -15.98 14.84 2.54
CA MET A 173 -16.08 15.50 1.23
C MET A 173 -14.77 16.21 0.86
N GLN A 174 -14.13 16.90 1.80
CA GLN A 174 -12.81 17.52 1.56
C GLN A 174 -11.75 16.47 1.22
N GLN A 175 -11.78 15.31 1.86
CA GLN A 175 -10.91 14.18 1.51
C GLN A 175 -11.10 13.74 0.06
N ARG A 176 -12.36 13.59 -0.38
CA ARG A 176 -12.72 13.29 -1.77
C ARG A 176 -12.25 14.36 -2.76
N VAL A 177 -12.25 15.65 -2.39
CA VAL A 177 -11.63 16.71 -3.19
C VAL A 177 -10.12 16.51 -3.32
N GLY A 178 -9.44 16.15 -2.22
CA GLY A 178 -8.01 15.85 -2.22
C GLY A 178 -7.64 14.67 -3.14
N LEU A 179 -8.45 13.60 -3.12
CA LEU A 179 -8.33 12.45 -4.02
C LEU A 179 -8.53 12.84 -5.48
N ALA A 180 -9.63 13.55 -5.81
CA ALA A 180 -9.88 14.02 -7.17
C ALA A 180 -8.74 14.92 -7.69
N ARG A 181 -8.19 15.80 -6.83
CA ARG A 181 -7.03 16.64 -7.17
C ARG A 181 -5.80 15.80 -7.51
N ALA A 182 -5.59 14.67 -6.84
CA ALA A 182 -4.48 13.80 -7.17
C ALA A 182 -4.72 13.07 -8.50
N PHE A 183 -5.91 12.50 -8.69
CA PHE A 183 -6.27 11.73 -9.88
C PHE A 183 -6.30 12.56 -11.16
N VAL A 184 -6.68 13.84 -11.09
CA VAL A 184 -6.79 14.68 -12.31
C VAL A 184 -5.46 14.94 -13.00
N THR A 185 -4.34 14.80 -12.29
CA THR A 185 -3.00 15.08 -12.84
C THR A 185 -2.45 13.97 -13.72
N ASP A 186 -3.06 12.78 -13.72
CA ASP A 186 -2.59 11.63 -14.48
C ASP A 186 -1.09 11.29 -14.24
N ALA A 187 -0.57 11.62 -13.05
CA ALA A 187 0.81 11.37 -12.67
C ALA A 187 1.08 9.84 -12.60
N PRO A 188 2.26 9.36 -13.05
CA PRO A 188 2.62 7.94 -13.00
C PRO A 188 2.80 7.40 -11.58
N ILE A 189 3.12 8.28 -10.61
CA ILE A 189 3.33 7.91 -9.21
C ILE A 189 2.36 8.67 -8.31
N LEU A 190 1.54 7.93 -7.56
CA LEU A 190 0.62 8.47 -6.56
C LEU A 190 1.16 8.22 -5.15
N LEU A 191 1.35 9.29 -4.39
CA LEU A 191 1.79 9.28 -3.00
C LEU A 191 0.59 9.57 -2.11
N MET A 192 0.16 8.62 -1.29
CA MET A 192 -1.06 8.77 -0.50
C MET A 192 -0.79 8.62 0.99
N ASP A 193 -1.06 9.66 1.76
CA ASP A 193 -0.85 9.72 3.20
C ASP A 193 -2.19 9.57 3.94
N GLU A 194 -2.56 8.34 4.30
CA GLU A 194 -3.85 7.98 4.92
C GLU A 194 -5.09 8.56 4.20
N PRO A 195 -5.24 8.33 2.89
CA PRO A 195 -6.24 9.00 2.06
C PRO A 195 -7.69 8.60 2.36
N PHE A 196 -7.93 7.59 3.20
CA PHE A 196 -9.25 7.05 3.48
C PHE A 196 -9.66 7.05 4.98
N SER A 197 -8.81 7.58 5.85
CA SER A 197 -8.97 7.52 7.31
C SER A 197 -10.21 8.25 7.85
N ALA A 198 -10.67 9.32 7.20
CA ALA A 198 -11.83 10.11 7.62
C ALA A 198 -13.10 9.84 6.78
N LEU A 199 -13.08 8.78 5.96
CA LEU A 199 -14.22 8.36 5.15
C LEU A 199 -15.10 7.35 5.88
N ASP A 200 -16.40 7.39 5.62
CA ASP A 200 -17.32 6.34 6.02
C ASP A 200 -16.98 5.00 5.32
N PRO A 201 -17.34 3.84 5.91
CA PRO A 201 -16.96 2.54 5.37
C PRO A 201 -17.41 2.27 3.93
N LEU A 202 -18.60 2.76 3.54
CA LEU A 202 -19.16 2.49 2.20
C LEU A 202 -18.39 3.25 1.12
N ILE A 203 -18.17 4.55 1.34
CA ILE A 203 -17.40 5.39 0.42
C ILE A 203 -15.93 4.98 0.42
N ARG A 204 -15.37 4.59 1.57
CA ARG A 204 -14.02 4.02 1.67
C ARG A 204 -13.86 2.82 0.75
N SER A 205 -14.73 1.81 0.86
CA SER A 205 -14.64 0.62 0.01
C SER A 205 -14.73 0.99 -1.46
N LYS A 206 -15.70 1.83 -1.84
CA LYS A 206 -15.87 2.26 -3.23
C LYS A 206 -14.61 2.92 -3.80
N LEU A 207 -13.96 3.81 -3.05
CA LEU A 207 -12.76 4.50 -3.52
C LEU A 207 -11.51 3.62 -3.51
N GLN A 208 -11.43 2.64 -2.62
CA GLN A 208 -10.40 1.61 -2.68
C GLN A 208 -10.56 0.74 -3.93
N ASP A 209 -11.79 0.36 -4.27
CA ASP A 209 -12.08 -0.42 -5.48
C ASP A 209 -11.72 0.38 -6.74
N GLU A 210 -12.06 1.68 -6.76
CA GLU A 210 -11.65 2.59 -7.83
C GLU A 210 -10.13 2.72 -7.94
N LEU A 211 -9.40 2.77 -6.82
CA LEU A 211 -7.94 2.82 -6.82
C LEU A 211 -7.34 1.56 -7.46
N LEU A 212 -7.92 0.39 -7.17
CA LEU A 212 -7.53 -0.88 -7.75
C LEU A 212 -7.82 -0.94 -9.26
N ASP A 213 -8.97 -0.43 -9.70
CA ASP A 213 -9.29 -0.32 -11.13
C ASP A 213 -8.32 0.62 -11.85
N LEU A 214 -8.00 1.77 -11.24
CA LEU A 214 -7.05 2.75 -11.77
C LEU A 214 -5.63 2.15 -11.89
N GLN A 215 -5.19 1.37 -10.89
CA GLN A 215 -3.93 0.64 -10.99
C GLN A 215 -3.96 -0.46 -12.06
N ARG A 216 -5.07 -1.21 -12.18
CA ARG A 216 -5.20 -2.29 -13.15
C ARG A 216 -5.10 -1.78 -14.58
N ASP A 217 -5.82 -0.70 -14.86
CA ASP A 217 -6.04 -0.17 -16.21
C ASP A 217 -4.90 0.76 -16.67
N LEU A 218 -4.37 1.59 -15.76
CA LEU A 218 -3.35 2.60 -16.08
C LEU A 218 -1.94 2.26 -15.58
N LYS A 219 -1.76 1.14 -14.86
CA LYS A 219 -0.47 0.69 -14.30
C LYS A 219 0.27 1.78 -13.52
N ARG A 220 -0.48 2.58 -12.75
CA ARG A 220 0.09 3.62 -11.89
C ARG A 220 0.82 2.98 -10.72
N THR A 221 1.95 3.58 -10.34
CA THR A 221 2.68 3.19 -9.14
C THR A 221 2.09 3.93 -7.95
N ILE A 222 1.80 3.23 -6.86
CA ILE A 222 1.15 3.82 -5.69
C ILE A 222 1.97 3.52 -4.45
N ILE A 223 2.38 4.56 -3.73
CA ILE A 223 2.94 4.43 -2.38
C ILE A 223 1.88 4.92 -1.41
N PHE A 224 1.30 3.99 -0.68
CA PHE A 224 0.15 4.21 0.18
C PHE A 224 0.56 4.11 1.64
N VAL A 225 0.15 5.04 2.48
CA VAL A 225 0.37 4.98 3.93
C VAL A 225 -0.95 4.63 4.60
N SER A 226 -0.94 3.57 5.41
CA SER A 226 -2.06 3.20 6.27
C SER A 226 -1.62 2.88 7.69
N HIS A 227 -2.61 2.85 8.58
CA HIS A 227 -2.53 2.21 9.88
C HIS A 227 -3.54 1.04 10.01
N ASP A 228 -4.35 0.79 8.98
CA ASP A 228 -5.35 -0.27 8.91
C ASP A 228 -4.80 -1.45 8.09
N LEU A 229 -4.75 -2.63 8.72
CA LEU A 229 -4.27 -3.84 8.06
C LEU A 229 -5.26 -4.33 7.00
N ASP A 230 -6.57 -4.28 7.26
CA ASP A 230 -7.55 -4.76 6.27
C ASP A 230 -7.42 -3.96 4.97
N GLU A 231 -7.16 -2.66 5.09
CA GLU A 231 -6.85 -1.79 3.96
C GLU A 231 -5.53 -2.18 3.27
N ALA A 232 -4.44 -2.33 4.03
CA ALA A 232 -3.14 -2.68 3.48
C ALA A 232 -3.15 -4.02 2.71
N PHE A 233 -3.89 -5.00 3.23
CA PHE A 233 -4.02 -6.32 2.62
C PHE A 233 -4.97 -6.32 1.42
N LYS A 234 -6.03 -5.51 1.45
CA LYS A 234 -6.96 -5.37 0.31
C LYS A 234 -6.28 -4.72 -0.89
N ILE A 235 -5.49 -3.66 -0.68
CA ILE A 235 -4.95 -2.85 -1.79
C ILE A 235 -3.47 -3.14 -2.11
N GLY A 236 -2.69 -3.59 -1.15
CA GLY A 236 -1.23 -3.67 -1.27
C GLY A 236 -0.75 -4.92 -2.00
N ASN A 237 0.10 -4.73 -3.01
CA ASN A 237 0.86 -5.84 -3.59
C ASN A 237 2.02 -6.23 -2.66
N ARG A 238 2.65 -5.22 -2.05
CA ARG A 238 3.70 -5.37 -1.04
C ARG A 238 3.41 -4.42 0.11
N ILE A 239 3.82 -4.85 1.29
CA ILE A 239 3.68 -4.10 2.54
C ILE A 239 5.08 -3.94 3.13
N ALA A 240 5.44 -2.71 3.49
CA ALA A 240 6.62 -2.40 4.30
C ALA A 240 6.16 -1.89 5.66
N ILE A 241 6.47 -2.65 6.71
CA ILE A 241 6.12 -2.31 8.09
C ILE A 241 7.25 -1.50 8.71
N LEU A 242 6.90 -0.35 9.30
CA LEU A 242 7.82 0.55 9.97
C LEU A 242 7.58 0.58 11.47
N GLU A 243 8.66 0.48 12.24
CA GLU A 243 8.68 0.63 13.69
C GLU A 243 9.82 1.59 14.08
N GLY A 244 9.54 2.60 14.91
CA GLY A 244 10.59 3.48 15.41
C GLY A 244 11.40 4.25 14.34
N GLY A 245 10.89 4.35 13.11
CA GLY A 245 11.61 4.97 11.98
C GLY A 245 12.42 3.98 11.13
N ARG A 246 12.30 2.68 11.39
CA ARG A 246 13.04 1.62 10.68
C ARG A 246 12.06 0.70 10.00
N ILE A 247 12.45 0.15 8.86
CA ILE A 247 11.67 -0.90 8.21
C ILE A 247 12.01 -2.22 8.92
N VAL A 248 11.00 -2.87 9.48
CA VAL A 248 11.18 -4.14 10.21
C VAL A 248 10.88 -5.35 9.34
N GLN A 249 9.97 -5.22 8.36
CA GLN A 249 9.66 -6.28 7.41
C GLN A 249 9.12 -5.68 6.11
N ILE A 250 9.49 -6.30 4.98
CA ILE A 250 8.90 -6.05 3.67
C ILE A 250 8.48 -7.40 3.11
N GLY A 251 7.25 -7.51 2.63
CA GLY A 251 6.76 -8.74 2.03
C GLY A 251 5.42 -8.55 1.34
N THR A 252 4.95 -9.61 0.69
CA THR A 252 3.56 -9.68 0.26
C THR A 252 2.63 -9.77 1.48
N PRO A 253 1.34 -9.39 1.35
CA PRO A 253 0.38 -9.55 2.44
C PRO A 253 0.43 -10.94 3.08
N ARG A 254 0.50 -11.99 2.24
CA ARG A 254 0.64 -13.39 2.68
C ARG A 254 1.90 -13.65 3.52
N GLN A 255 3.06 -13.13 3.12
CA GLN A 255 4.31 -13.27 3.88
C GLN A 255 4.24 -12.56 5.23
N ILE A 256 3.69 -11.34 5.25
CA ILE A 256 3.48 -10.59 6.50
C ILE A 256 2.61 -11.38 7.48
N PHE A 257 1.54 -12.01 6.99
CA PHE A 257 0.62 -12.79 7.82
C PHE A 257 1.21 -14.14 8.28
N SER A 258 1.83 -14.89 7.37
CA SER A 258 2.23 -16.27 7.63
C SER A 258 3.61 -16.38 8.29
N GLU A 259 4.48 -15.40 8.08
CA GLU A 259 5.89 -15.40 8.48
C GLU A 259 6.27 -14.02 9.07
N PRO A 260 5.67 -13.60 10.20
CA PRO A 260 6.01 -12.34 10.85
C PRO A 260 7.48 -12.37 11.31
N ALA A 261 8.26 -11.36 10.94
CA ALA A 261 9.70 -11.31 11.20
C ALA A 261 10.04 -10.88 12.63
N THR A 262 9.12 -10.23 13.33
CA THR A 262 9.29 -9.77 14.71
C THR A 262 7.99 -9.93 15.51
N ASP A 263 8.09 -9.95 16.84
CA ASP A 263 6.93 -9.96 17.73
C ASP A 263 6.01 -8.76 17.47
N TYR A 264 6.58 -7.59 17.16
CA TYR A 264 5.81 -6.43 16.73
C TYR A 264 4.93 -6.73 15.51
N VAL A 265 5.47 -7.38 14.47
CA VAL A 265 4.67 -7.73 13.29
C VAL A 265 3.63 -8.82 13.63
N ALA A 266 3.98 -9.78 14.47
CA ALA A 266 3.06 -10.82 14.94
C ALA A 266 1.85 -10.21 15.68
N ASP A 267 2.10 -9.24 16.56
CA ASP A 267 1.05 -8.51 17.29
C ASP A 267 0.11 -7.78 16.33
N PHE A 268 0.64 -7.17 15.26
CA PHE A 268 -0.19 -6.53 14.23
C PHE A 268 -1.15 -7.54 13.59
N VAL A 269 -0.65 -8.69 13.13
CA VAL A 269 -1.47 -9.65 12.36
C VAL A 269 -2.44 -10.47 13.23
N SER A 270 -2.16 -10.60 14.53
CA SER A 270 -2.97 -11.41 15.47
C SER A 270 -4.46 -11.03 15.55
N ASN A 271 -4.79 -9.76 15.31
CA ASN A 271 -6.17 -9.25 15.40
C ASN A 271 -6.89 -9.23 14.04
N MET A 272 -6.29 -9.80 13.00
CA MET A 272 -6.78 -9.72 11.63
C MET A 272 -7.66 -10.92 11.25
N ASN A 273 -8.57 -10.72 10.28
CA ASN A 273 -9.32 -11.81 9.67
C ASN A 273 -8.48 -12.52 8.58
N PRO A 274 -8.04 -13.78 8.80
CA PRO A 274 -7.23 -14.54 7.83
C PRO A 274 -7.92 -14.80 6.48
N LEU A 275 -9.26 -14.75 6.43
CA LEU A 275 -10.04 -15.19 5.27
C LEU A 275 -9.85 -14.32 4.02
N GLY A 276 -9.42 -13.06 4.20
CA GLY A 276 -9.15 -12.13 3.10
C GLY A 276 -7.73 -12.22 2.54
N VAL A 277 -6.85 -12.99 3.19
CA VAL A 277 -5.41 -13.03 2.90
C VAL A 277 -4.97 -14.39 2.41
N LEU A 278 -5.46 -15.44 3.07
CA LEU A 278 -5.04 -16.80 2.79
C LEU A 278 -5.68 -17.29 1.49
N THR A 279 -4.92 -18.10 0.77
CA THR A 279 -5.31 -18.71 -0.50
C THR A 279 -5.40 -20.24 -0.38
N ALA A 280 -5.87 -20.92 -1.42
CA ALA A 280 -5.87 -22.39 -1.50
C ALA A 280 -4.48 -22.97 -1.19
N ARG A 281 -3.41 -22.31 -1.65
CA ARG A 281 -2.02 -22.70 -1.37
C ARG A 281 -1.68 -22.77 0.12
N ASP A 282 -2.29 -21.93 0.94
CA ASP A 282 -1.95 -21.80 2.37
C ASP A 282 -2.66 -22.81 3.26
N VAL A 283 -3.77 -23.37 2.75
CA VAL A 283 -4.65 -24.30 3.46
C VAL A 283 -4.67 -25.68 2.82
N MET A 284 -3.96 -25.89 1.71
CA MET A 284 -3.88 -27.19 1.07
C MET A 284 -2.99 -28.14 1.86
N LEU A 285 -3.36 -29.40 1.82
CA LEU A 285 -2.46 -30.49 2.13
C LEU A 285 -1.68 -30.80 0.86
N ASP A 286 -0.36 -30.88 0.96
CA ASP A 286 0.46 -31.39 -0.13
C ASP A 286 -0.07 -32.76 -0.51
N THR A 287 -0.35 -32.95 -1.80
CA THR A 287 -0.68 -34.28 -2.28
C THR A 287 0.61 -35.08 -2.14
N PRO A 288 0.67 -36.16 -1.34
CA PRO A 288 1.88 -36.98 -1.35
C PRO A 288 2.08 -37.47 -2.77
N THR A 289 3.14 -36.98 -3.43
CA THR A 289 3.63 -37.49 -4.71
C THR A 289 4.12 -38.95 -4.62
N ASP A 290 3.87 -39.64 -3.50
CA ASP A 290 4.39 -40.97 -3.19
C ASP A 290 3.36 -41.86 -2.45
N VAL A 291 2.12 -41.96 -2.96
CA VAL A 291 1.19 -43.03 -2.53
C VAL A 291 1.64 -44.43 -3.04
N ALA A 292 2.86 -44.55 -3.59
CA ALA A 292 3.42 -45.84 -4.01
C ALA A 292 4.13 -46.62 -2.89
N GLN A 293 4.45 -46.03 -1.72
CA GLN A 293 5.21 -46.76 -0.67
C GLN A 293 4.82 -46.36 0.77
N SER A 294 3.62 -46.73 1.22
CA SER A 294 3.29 -46.87 2.66
C SER A 294 2.10 -47.82 2.81
N PRO A 295 2.27 -49.02 3.40
CA PRO A 295 1.27 -50.09 3.32
C PRO A 295 0.10 -50.03 4.34
N GLU A 296 -0.15 -48.91 5.04
CA GLU A 296 -1.12 -48.91 6.16
C GLU A 296 -2.09 -47.71 6.24
N ILE A 297 -2.46 -47.09 5.12
CA ILE A 297 -3.64 -46.19 5.12
C ILE A 297 -4.74 -46.82 4.27
N THR A 298 -5.73 -47.34 4.98
CA THR A 298 -6.94 -47.96 4.46
C THR A 298 -7.67 -47.05 3.47
N SER A 299 -8.13 -47.69 2.42
CA SER A 299 -8.77 -47.21 1.19
C SER A 299 -10.14 -46.53 1.38
N GLU A 300 -10.23 -45.47 2.17
CA GLU A 300 -11.39 -44.58 2.19
C GLU A 300 -10.92 -43.13 2.03
N ILE A 301 -11.63 -42.36 1.18
CA ILE A 301 -11.40 -40.95 0.83
C ILE A 301 -10.49 -40.72 -0.41
N ILE A 302 -10.83 -41.31 -1.56
CA ILE A 302 -10.72 -40.61 -2.86
C ILE A 302 -12.01 -40.89 -3.64
N PRO A 303 -12.95 -39.93 -3.77
CA PRO A 303 -14.15 -40.13 -4.57
C PRO A 303 -13.79 -40.35 -6.05
N ALA A 304 -14.47 -41.27 -6.71
CA ALA A 304 -14.28 -41.65 -8.12
C ALA A 304 -14.72 -40.57 -9.15
N THR A 305 -15.15 -39.40 -8.69
CA THR A 305 -15.42 -38.20 -9.50
C THR A 305 -14.22 -37.28 -9.45
N LEU A 306 -13.74 -36.81 -10.61
CA LEU A 306 -12.71 -35.77 -10.71
C LEU A 306 -13.03 -34.67 -9.67
N PRO A 307 -12.16 -34.47 -8.66
CA PRO A 307 -12.39 -33.43 -7.67
C PRO A 307 -12.54 -32.10 -8.41
N VAL A 308 -13.50 -31.29 -7.99
CA VAL A 308 -13.66 -29.94 -8.54
C VAL A 308 -12.32 -29.22 -8.34
N THR A 309 -11.69 -28.83 -9.45
CA THR A 309 -10.40 -28.14 -9.39
C THR A 309 -10.61 -26.67 -9.08
N ILE A 310 -9.70 -26.13 -8.26
CA ILE A 310 -9.63 -24.72 -7.91
C ILE A 310 -8.22 -24.20 -8.19
N PRO A 311 -8.08 -22.93 -8.64
CA PRO A 311 -6.77 -22.34 -8.84
C PRO A 311 -6.05 -22.14 -7.49
N VAL A 312 -4.73 -22.30 -7.50
CA VAL A 312 -3.86 -22.17 -6.32
C VAL A 312 -3.98 -20.84 -5.57
N GLU A 313 -4.29 -19.76 -6.28
CA GLU A 313 -4.48 -18.42 -5.70
C GLU A 313 -5.95 -18.10 -5.35
N MET A 314 -6.86 -19.10 -5.33
CA MET A 314 -8.25 -18.88 -4.93
C MET A 314 -8.31 -18.47 -3.43
N PRO A 315 -8.98 -17.36 -3.08
CA PRO A 315 -9.11 -16.92 -1.68
C PRO A 315 -9.86 -17.94 -0.81
N VAL A 316 -9.45 -18.09 0.46
CA VAL A 316 -10.09 -19.02 1.41
C VAL A 316 -11.57 -18.69 1.62
N LYS A 317 -11.97 -17.41 1.57
CA LYS A 317 -13.38 -17.01 1.62
C LYS A 317 -14.23 -17.68 0.53
N ASP A 318 -13.71 -17.76 -0.70
CA ASP A 318 -14.42 -18.35 -1.84
C ASP A 318 -14.44 -19.88 -1.72
N ILE A 319 -13.37 -20.47 -1.18
CA ILE A 319 -13.30 -21.90 -0.83
C ILE A 319 -14.36 -22.27 0.20
N LEU A 320 -14.51 -21.47 1.27
CA LEU A 320 -15.55 -21.69 2.28
C LEU A 320 -16.97 -21.58 1.71
N THR A 321 -17.17 -20.65 0.76
CA THR A 321 -18.45 -20.52 0.05
C THR A 321 -18.77 -21.78 -0.76
N ARG A 322 -17.77 -22.36 -1.41
CA ARG A 322 -17.92 -23.66 -2.09
C ARG A 322 -18.18 -24.81 -1.13
N PHE A 323 -17.50 -24.85 0.01
CA PHE A 323 -17.76 -25.89 1.01
C PHE A 323 -19.15 -25.78 1.64
N ALA A 324 -19.73 -24.58 1.70
CA ALA A 324 -21.11 -24.40 2.12
C ALA A 324 -22.12 -25.00 1.13
N GLU A 325 -21.80 -25.03 -0.17
CA GLU A 325 -22.60 -25.69 -1.20
C GLU A 325 -22.35 -27.21 -1.25
N SER A 326 -21.09 -27.63 -1.12
CA SER A 326 -20.69 -29.03 -1.08
C SER A 326 -19.40 -29.22 -0.27
N PRO A 327 -19.41 -30.01 0.83
CA PRO A 327 -18.24 -30.21 1.69
C PRO A 327 -17.22 -31.20 1.09
N ALA A 328 -17.30 -31.51 -0.20
CA ALA A 328 -16.39 -32.44 -0.86
C ALA A 328 -14.98 -31.83 -1.03
N PRO A 329 -13.89 -32.61 -0.90
CA PRO A 329 -12.52 -32.13 -1.11
C PRO A 329 -12.32 -31.45 -2.47
N LEU A 330 -11.54 -30.36 -2.48
CA LEU A 330 -11.23 -29.58 -3.68
C LEU A 330 -9.76 -29.78 -4.06
N ALA A 331 -9.50 -30.11 -5.32
CA ALA A 331 -8.13 -30.26 -5.83
C ALA A 331 -7.54 -28.89 -6.22
N VAL A 332 -6.32 -28.62 -5.79
CA VAL A 332 -5.63 -27.35 -6.06
C VAL A 332 -4.73 -27.51 -7.27
N GLU A 333 -4.95 -26.66 -8.27
CA GLU A 333 -4.23 -26.69 -9.54
C GLU A 333 -3.34 -25.46 -9.73
N GLU A 334 -2.11 -25.69 -10.18
CA GLU A 334 -1.17 -24.66 -10.65
C GLU A 334 -0.66 -25.07 -12.05
N GLY A 335 -1.02 -24.29 -13.07
CA GLY A 335 -0.54 -24.50 -14.44
C GLY A 335 -0.91 -25.85 -15.07
N GLY A 336 -2.13 -26.36 -14.85
CA GLY A 336 -2.55 -27.66 -15.40
C GLY A 336 -2.22 -28.87 -14.52
N THR A 337 -1.49 -28.68 -13.41
CA THR A 337 -1.05 -29.76 -12.53
C THR A 337 -1.69 -29.63 -11.16
N VAL A 338 -2.24 -30.72 -10.64
CA VAL A 338 -2.74 -30.78 -9.27
C VAL A 338 -1.57 -30.88 -8.31
N ILE A 339 -1.43 -29.88 -7.43
CA ILE A 339 -0.33 -29.76 -6.47
C ILE A 339 -0.76 -30.11 -5.04
N GLY A 340 -2.05 -30.00 -4.73
CA GLY A 340 -2.56 -30.18 -3.38
C GLY A 340 -4.05 -30.50 -3.35
N THR A 341 -4.55 -30.77 -2.15
CA THR A 341 -6.00 -30.91 -1.89
C THR A 341 -6.38 -30.07 -0.67
N VAL A 342 -7.49 -29.34 -0.76
CA VAL A 342 -8.07 -28.57 0.35
C VAL A 342 -9.28 -29.32 0.88
N THR A 343 -9.36 -29.45 2.20
CA THR A 343 -10.50 -30.03 2.92
C THR A 343 -11.04 -29.02 3.94
N THR A 344 -12.24 -29.26 4.47
CA THR A 344 -12.77 -28.45 5.58
C THR A 344 -11.84 -28.47 6.80
N ASP A 345 -11.21 -29.61 7.06
CA ASP A 345 -10.29 -29.80 8.18
C ASP A 345 -8.96 -29.09 7.96
N SER A 346 -8.43 -29.07 6.73
CA SER A 346 -7.19 -28.37 6.42
C SER A 346 -7.37 -26.85 6.54
N VAL A 347 -8.53 -26.33 6.15
CA VAL A 347 -8.91 -24.93 6.38
C VAL A 347 -9.05 -24.65 7.88
N ALA A 348 -9.79 -25.47 8.62
CA ALA A 348 -9.99 -25.29 10.05
C ALA A 348 -8.68 -25.36 10.85
N ALA A 349 -7.79 -26.31 10.52
CA ALA A 349 -6.48 -26.44 11.16
C ALA A 349 -5.60 -25.21 10.93
N ARG A 350 -5.60 -24.67 9.69
CA ARG A 350 -4.80 -23.48 9.38
C ARG A 350 -5.35 -22.22 10.04
N LEU A 351 -6.68 -22.04 10.04
CA LEU A 351 -7.34 -20.91 10.69
C LEU A 351 -7.22 -20.97 12.22
N GLY A 352 -7.29 -22.17 12.81
CA GLY A 352 -7.14 -22.38 14.25
C GLY A 352 -5.69 -22.26 14.75
N ALA A 353 -4.69 -22.41 13.88
CA ALA A 353 -3.29 -22.17 14.20
C ALA A 353 -2.86 -20.71 14.03
N ALA A 354 -3.73 -19.86 13.46
CA ALA A 354 -3.45 -18.46 13.15
C ALA A 354 -4.08 -17.46 14.14
N GLY A 355 -4.74 -17.93 15.20
CA GLY A 355 -5.31 -17.12 16.29
C GLY A 355 -4.72 -17.51 17.64
#